data_AF-A0A5C6JYY1-F1
#
_entry.id   AF-A0A5C6JYY1-F1
#
_cell.length_a   1.000
_cell.length_b   1.000
_cell.length_c   1.000
_cell.angle_alpha   90.00
_cell.angle_beta   90.00
_cell.angle_gamma   90.00
#
_symmetry.space_group_name_H-M   'P 1'
#
loop_
_entity.id
_entity.type
_entity.pdbx_description
1 polymer ?
#
loop_
_entity_poly.entity_id
_entity_poly.type
_entity_poly.pdbx_seq_one_letter_code
_entity_poly.pdbx_strand_id
1 'polypeptide(L)'
;MLGLVLLAGVSVLFVTGLVSYAAYNPNLSRVNDTTPDKGLLGFYLFAWPTRPVWLYRLTQGVHVTLGLTLVPVLLAKLWSVVPRLFTLPPARSLAHALERLSLLLLVGGGLFEFTTGVLDIQLDYVFPGSFYPLHFYGAWVFFAAFLAHAALKLPTAVRALRERPDAGGGADSLVSPRPAPPTVSRRGAFGLVGGGSLLLFLTTAGQSLGGPLRRTALLAPRGPADPNGGPSGFQINKTAAYAGITPADTHEDAWRLVVTGRTGTVRLSRARLLQLPLHSASLPIACVEGWSTADQWWRGVRLRDLAALVGHDGAAPDVLVESLQRHGAFRRAALRADQVADPRSLLALYVNGEELSADHGHPARVIVPAAPGVLNTKWVARLTFGDLR
;
A
#
# COMPACT_ATOMS: atom_id res chain seq x y z
N MET A 1 7.42 25.36 12.08
CA MET A 1 7.80 24.76 10.79
C MET A 1 7.58 23.24 10.77
N LEU A 2 8.33 22.40 11.51
CA LEU A 2 8.18 20.93 11.46
C LEU A 2 6.75 20.43 11.70
N GLY A 3 6.02 21.05 12.63
CA GLY A 3 4.61 20.73 12.88
C GLY A 3 3.68 21.01 11.69
N LEU A 4 3.96 22.03 10.86
CA LEU A 4 3.18 22.31 9.65
C LEU A 4 3.49 21.29 8.54
N VAL A 5 4.76 20.88 8.43
CA VAL A 5 5.17 19.82 7.50
C VAL A 5 4.48 18.51 7.85
N LEU A 6 4.46 18.13 9.15
CA LEU A 6 3.71 16.97 9.62
C LEU A 6 2.20 17.15 9.46
N LEU A 7 1.66 18.36 9.67
CA LEU A 7 0.24 18.63 9.48
C LEU A 7 -0.21 18.27 8.05
N ALA A 8 0.49 18.81 7.06
CA ALA A 8 0.20 18.52 5.65
C ALA A 8 0.53 17.06 5.30
N GLY A 9 1.72 16.60 5.69
CA GLY A 9 2.24 15.28 5.33
C GLY A 9 1.39 14.13 5.87
N VAL A 10 1.08 14.13 7.16
CA VAL A 10 0.24 13.09 7.80
C VAL A 10 -1.18 13.11 7.24
N SER A 11 -1.73 14.28 6.92
CA SER A 11 -3.05 14.37 6.27
C SER A 11 -3.06 13.70 4.90
N VAL A 12 -2.00 13.91 4.10
CA VAL A 12 -1.84 13.22 2.80
C VAL A 12 -1.66 11.72 3.01
N LEU A 13 -0.87 11.28 3.99
CA LEU A 13 -0.70 9.85 4.31
C LEU A 13 -2.03 9.19 4.69
N PHE A 14 -2.81 9.82 5.56
CA PHE A 14 -4.10 9.29 5.97
C PHE A 14 -5.06 9.14 4.78
N VAL A 15 -5.19 10.19 3.95
CA VAL A 15 -6.04 10.15 2.76
C VAL A 15 -5.55 9.10 1.76
N THR A 16 -4.26 9.04 1.47
CA THR A 16 -3.71 8.03 0.55
C THR A 16 -3.83 6.61 1.10
N GLY A 17 -3.78 6.43 2.42
CA GLY A 17 -4.06 5.16 3.10
C GLY A 17 -5.53 4.73 2.93
N LEU A 18 -6.49 5.64 3.14
CA LEU A 18 -7.92 5.37 2.88
C LEU A 18 -8.19 5.05 1.40
N VAL A 19 -7.51 5.74 0.49
CA VAL A 19 -7.59 5.49 -0.96
C VAL A 19 -6.96 4.13 -1.31
N SER A 20 -5.89 3.72 -0.64
CA SER A 20 -5.32 2.38 -0.81
C SER A 20 -6.25 1.30 -0.28
N TYR A 21 -6.85 1.52 0.89
CA TYR A 21 -7.86 0.65 1.49
C TYR A 21 -9.08 0.46 0.57
N ALA A 22 -9.57 1.55 -0.02
CA ALA A 22 -10.61 1.55 -1.04
C ALA A 22 -10.28 0.64 -2.25
N ALA A 23 -9.02 0.65 -2.70
CA ALA A 23 -8.56 -0.11 -3.86
C ALA A 23 -8.62 -1.63 -3.68
N TYR A 24 -8.73 -2.10 -2.44
CA TYR A 24 -8.97 -3.51 -2.14
C TYR A 24 -10.44 -3.91 -2.34
N ASN A 25 -11.38 -2.98 -2.53
CA ASN A 25 -12.81 -3.28 -2.51
C ASN A 25 -13.21 -4.04 -1.23
N PRO A 26 -13.01 -3.46 -0.03
CA PRO A 26 -13.03 -4.18 1.24
C PRO A 26 -14.43 -4.69 1.67
N ASN A 27 -15.50 -4.22 1.01
CA ASN A 27 -16.86 -4.69 1.24
C ASN A 27 -17.35 -5.69 0.19
N LEU A 28 -16.47 -6.08 -0.75
CA LEU A 28 -16.80 -7.03 -1.81
C LEU A 28 -16.77 -8.48 -1.29
N SER A 29 -15.71 -8.86 -0.60
CA SER A 29 -15.56 -10.18 0.00
C SER A 29 -14.55 -10.13 1.15
N ARG A 30 -14.71 -11.03 2.13
CA ARG A 30 -13.78 -11.18 3.27
C ARG A 30 -12.36 -11.56 2.85
N VAL A 31 -12.17 -12.07 1.63
CA VAL A 31 -10.82 -12.36 1.11
C VAL A 31 -10.03 -11.08 0.80
N ASN A 32 -10.71 -9.96 0.53
CA ASN A 32 -10.08 -8.67 0.25
C ASN A 32 -9.81 -7.86 1.51
N ASP A 33 -10.59 -8.08 2.57
CA ASP A 33 -10.40 -7.41 3.85
C ASP A 33 -10.78 -8.36 5.00
N THR A 34 -9.79 -8.66 5.83
CA THR A 34 -9.91 -9.53 7.01
C THR A 34 -10.07 -8.74 8.30
N THR A 35 -10.21 -7.42 8.24
CA THR A 35 -10.33 -6.55 9.42
C THR A 35 -11.66 -6.83 10.14
N PRO A 36 -11.63 -7.38 11.36
CA PRO A 36 -12.84 -7.69 12.11
C PRO A 36 -13.49 -6.40 12.60
N ASP A 37 -14.82 -6.35 12.68
CA ASP A 37 -15.60 -5.33 13.40
C ASP A 37 -15.32 -3.86 13.06
N LYS A 38 -14.82 -3.58 11.84
CA LYS A 38 -14.47 -2.22 11.38
C LYS A 38 -15.61 -1.19 11.41
N GLY A 39 -16.86 -1.65 11.47
CA GLY A 39 -18.04 -0.79 11.63
C GLY A 39 -18.02 0.44 10.72
N LEU A 40 -18.22 1.63 11.32
CA LEU A 40 -18.17 2.90 10.61
C LEU A 40 -16.78 3.30 10.13
N LEU A 41 -15.70 2.77 10.72
CA LEU A 41 -14.32 3.11 10.32
C LEU A 41 -13.96 2.50 8.96
N GLY A 42 -14.59 1.39 8.60
CA GLY A 42 -14.44 0.71 7.31
C GLY A 42 -15.24 1.33 6.17
N PHE A 43 -15.69 2.57 6.31
CA PHE A 43 -16.48 3.22 5.26
C PHE A 43 -15.65 3.40 3.99
N TYR A 44 -16.30 3.22 2.86
CA TYR A 44 -15.72 3.44 1.56
C TYR A 44 -16.77 4.11 0.67
N LEU A 45 -16.40 5.24 0.05
CA LEU A 45 -17.34 6.19 -0.54
C LEU A 45 -17.68 5.95 -2.02
N PHE A 46 -16.90 5.13 -2.73
CA PHE A 46 -17.05 4.97 -4.18
C PHE A 46 -16.85 3.51 -4.61
N ALA A 47 -16.79 3.22 -5.90
CA ALA A 47 -16.30 1.94 -6.44
C ALA A 47 -14.93 2.21 -7.07
N TRP A 48 -13.96 1.31 -6.86
CA TRP A 48 -12.58 1.63 -7.19
C TRP A 48 -12.40 1.65 -8.71
N PRO A 49 -12.01 2.78 -9.32
CA PRO A 49 -12.05 2.91 -10.76
C PRO A 49 -10.89 2.15 -11.43
N THR A 50 -11.14 1.66 -12.64
CA THR A 50 -10.13 1.02 -13.50
C THR A 50 -9.30 2.03 -14.31
N ARG A 51 -9.52 3.34 -14.11
CA ARG A 51 -8.88 4.43 -14.85
C ARG A 51 -8.56 5.62 -13.94
N PRO A 52 -7.43 6.30 -14.20
CA PRO A 52 -6.35 5.94 -15.12
C PRO A 52 -5.58 4.69 -14.63
N VAL A 53 -4.91 3.95 -15.54
CA VAL A 53 -4.26 2.66 -15.19
C VAL A 53 -3.16 2.80 -14.13
N TRP A 54 -2.56 3.98 -14.04
CA TRP A 54 -1.51 4.31 -13.09
C TRP A 54 -2.04 4.77 -11.73
N LEU A 55 -3.35 4.86 -11.53
CA LEU A 55 -3.94 5.47 -10.33
C LEU A 55 -3.38 4.87 -9.04
N TYR A 56 -3.43 3.54 -8.89
CA TYR A 56 -2.91 2.88 -7.69
C TYR A 56 -1.40 3.04 -7.51
N ARG A 57 -0.63 3.01 -8.62
CA ARG A 57 0.82 3.32 -8.61
C ARG A 57 1.08 4.70 -8.00
N LEU A 58 0.30 5.70 -8.40
CA LEU A 58 0.46 7.06 -7.87
C LEU A 58 0.09 7.11 -6.39
N THR A 59 -1.10 6.66 -6.02
CA THR A 59 -1.61 6.82 -4.65
C THR A 59 -0.75 6.05 -3.65
N GLN A 60 -0.39 4.81 -3.98
CA GLN A 60 0.46 3.99 -3.11
C GLN A 60 1.91 4.46 -3.11
N GLY A 61 2.43 4.89 -4.27
CA GLY A 61 3.77 5.48 -4.37
C GLY A 61 3.92 6.74 -3.52
N VAL A 62 2.92 7.62 -3.55
CA VAL A 62 2.87 8.81 -2.69
C VAL A 62 2.81 8.40 -1.22
N HIS A 63 1.95 7.46 -0.84
CA HIS A 63 1.80 7.01 0.54
C HIS A 63 3.14 6.53 1.12
N VAL A 64 3.81 5.58 0.45
CA VAL A 64 5.06 4.99 0.95
C VAL A 64 6.21 5.99 0.89
N THR A 65 6.39 6.69 -0.24
CA THR A 65 7.50 7.64 -0.40
C THR A 65 7.40 8.79 0.60
N LEU A 66 6.20 9.34 0.80
CA LEU A 66 5.98 10.41 1.77
C LEU A 66 6.17 9.90 3.20
N GLY A 67 5.71 8.68 3.51
CA GLY A 67 5.88 8.06 4.82
C GLY A 67 7.36 7.99 5.20
N LEU A 68 8.20 7.47 4.31
CA LEU A 68 9.64 7.41 4.50
C LEU A 68 10.27 8.80 4.60
N THR A 69 9.90 9.72 3.71
CA THR A 69 10.43 11.09 3.67
C THR A 69 10.13 11.85 4.97
N LEU A 70 9.02 11.55 5.65
CA LEU A 70 8.64 12.21 6.90
C LEU A 70 9.29 11.61 8.15
N VAL A 71 9.98 10.46 8.08
CA VAL A 71 10.63 9.84 9.24
C VAL A 71 11.57 10.81 9.97
N PRO A 72 12.52 11.52 9.32
CA PRO A 72 13.41 12.44 10.02
C PRO A 72 12.66 13.63 10.64
N VAL A 73 11.60 14.11 9.98
CA VAL A 73 10.74 15.19 10.50
C VAL A 73 9.98 14.74 11.75
N LEU A 74 9.43 13.51 11.72
CA LEU A 74 8.76 12.89 12.85
C LEU A 74 9.72 12.73 14.02
N LEU A 75 10.90 12.13 13.81
CA LEU A 75 11.90 11.91 14.86
C LEU A 75 12.35 13.23 15.50
N ALA A 76 12.60 14.27 14.69
CA ALA A 76 12.94 15.59 15.20
C ALA A 76 11.80 16.23 16.00
N LYS A 77 10.54 16.02 15.58
CA LYS A 77 9.37 16.48 16.33
C LYS A 77 9.22 15.72 17.65
N LEU A 78 9.37 14.39 17.62
CA LEU A 78 9.31 13.55 18.82
C LEU A 78 10.38 13.97 19.83
N TRP A 79 11.63 14.18 19.40
CA TRP A 79 12.70 14.69 20.25
C TRP A 79 12.31 15.94 21.04
N SER A 80 11.60 16.88 20.40
CA SER A 80 11.12 18.11 21.07
C SER A 80 9.96 17.90 22.05
N VAL A 81 9.24 16.79 21.94
CA VAL A 81 8.02 16.49 22.69
C VAL A 81 8.25 15.46 23.80
N VAL A 82 9.21 14.53 23.65
CA VAL A 82 9.50 13.48 24.64
C VAL A 82 9.64 14.02 26.06
N PRO A 83 10.37 15.12 26.34
CA PRO A 83 10.49 15.64 27.71
C PRO A 83 9.14 16.00 28.35
N ARG A 84 8.13 16.40 27.55
CA ARG A 84 6.79 16.74 28.04
C ARG A 84 6.05 15.55 28.64
N LEU A 85 6.35 14.33 28.17
CA LEU A 85 5.77 13.09 28.68
C LEU A 85 6.18 12.78 30.13
N PHE A 86 7.27 13.36 30.61
CA PHE A 86 7.84 13.10 31.95
C PHE A 86 7.63 14.26 32.93
N THR A 87 6.82 15.25 32.57
CA THR A 87 6.51 16.38 33.46
C THR A 87 5.70 15.95 34.68
N LEU A 88 5.97 16.55 35.84
CA LEU A 88 5.26 16.30 37.10
C LEU A 88 4.52 17.57 37.59
N PRO A 89 3.38 17.42 38.32
CA PRO A 89 2.66 16.17 38.57
C PRO A 89 2.02 15.58 37.30
N PRO A 90 1.71 14.27 37.27
CA PRO A 90 1.18 13.59 36.08
C PRO A 90 -0.11 14.24 35.56
N ALA A 91 -1.01 14.64 36.45
CA ALA A 91 -2.20 15.40 36.11
C ALA A 91 -2.40 16.56 37.09
N ARG A 92 -2.61 17.77 36.56
CA ARG A 92 -2.98 18.96 37.35
C ARG A 92 -4.49 19.21 37.36
N SER A 93 -5.20 18.66 36.36
CA SER A 93 -6.64 18.73 36.17
C SER A 93 -7.10 17.66 35.18
N LEU A 94 -8.41 17.44 35.05
CA LEU A 94 -8.97 16.54 34.03
C LEU A 94 -8.58 16.99 32.61
N ALA A 95 -8.64 18.29 32.33
CA ALA A 95 -8.22 18.83 31.04
C ALA A 95 -6.73 18.56 30.75
N HIS A 96 -5.87 18.73 31.75
CA HIS A 96 -4.44 18.41 31.62
C HIS A 96 -4.18 16.91 31.43
N ALA A 97 -4.95 16.05 32.11
CA ALA A 97 -4.87 14.60 31.92
C ALA A 97 -5.28 14.20 30.49
N LEU A 98 -6.38 14.77 29.97
CA LEU A 98 -6.83 14.56 28.59
C LEU A 98 -5.81 15.07 27.56
N GLU A 99 -5.18 16.23 27.78
CA GLU A 99 -4.11 16.73 26.91
C GLU A 99 -2.92 15.77 26.87
N ARG A 100 -2.53 15.20 28.02
CA ARG A 100 -1.44 14.22 28.07
C ARG A 100 -1.80 12.88 27.45
N LEU A 101 -3.03 12.40 27.64
CA LEU A 101 -3.50 11.18 26.99
C LEU A 101 -3.51 11.36 25.46
N SER A 102 -4.00 12.51 24.97
CA SER A 102 -3.95 12.86 23.54
C SER A 102 -2.51 12.90 23.02
N LEU A 103 -1.58 13.47 23.80
CA LEU A 103 -0.16 13.52 23.44
C LEU A 103 0.48 12.12 23.42
N LEU A 104 0.13 11.24 24.36
CA LEU A 104 0.56 9.85 24.39
C LEU A 104 0.06 9.09 23.16
N LEU A 105 -1.24 9.22 22.83
CA LEU A 105 -1.83 8.59 21.64
C LEU A 105 -1.21 9.13 20.34
N LEU A 106 -0.88 10.41 20.29
CA LEU A 106 -0.22 11.03 19.14
C LEU A 106 1.21 10.51 18.96
N VAL A 107 2.00 10.46 20.03
CA VAL A 107 3.38 9.97 19.99
C VAL A 107 3.42 8.47 19.73
N GLY A 108 2.65 7.69 20.50
CA GLY A 108 2.56 6.25 20.36
C GLY A 108 2.00 5.83 19.00
N GLY A 109 0.92 6.47 18.56
CA GLY A 109 0.34 6.24 17.24
C GLY A 109 1.30 6.62 16.11
N GLY A 110 1.97 7.77 16.19
CA GLY A 110 2.94 8.17 15.18
C GLY A 110 4.13 7.22 15.07
N LEU A 111 4.66 6.73 16.20
CA LEU A 111 5.69 5.69 16.21
C LEU A 111 5.16 4.38 15.64
N PHE A 112 3.99 3.93 16.09
CA PHE A 112 3.38 2.69 15.66
C PHE A 112 3.12 2.65 14.16
N GLU A 113 2.47 3.67 13.60
CA GLU A 113 2.14 3.75 12.17
C GLU A 113 3.39 3.78 11.30
N PHE A 114 4.37 4.62 11.63
CA PHE A 114 5.59 4.72 10.84
C PHE A 114 6.45 3.45 10.95
N THR A 115 6.57 2.87 12.15
CA THR A 115 7.33 1.63 12.34
C THR A 115 6.66 0.45 11.63
N THR A 116 5.36 0.24 11.81
CA THR A 116 4.64 -0.85 11.14
C THR A 116 4.67 -0.69 9.62
N GLY A 117 4.52 0.53 9.10
CA GLY A 117 4.65 0.81 7.67
C GLY A 117 6.05 0.53 7.11
N VAL A 118 7.12 0.91 7.84
CA VAL A 118 8.50 0.61 7.44
C VAL A 118 8.77 -0.90 7.46
N LEU A 119 8.28 -1.61 8.47
CA LEU A 119 8.42 -3.06 8.58
C LEU A 119 7.70 -3.80 7.44
N ASP A 120 6.48 -3.36 7.09
CA ASP A 120 5.69 -3.94 6.00
C ASP A 120 6.42 -3.84 4.65
N ILE A 121 6.96 -2.66 4.30
CA ILE A 121 7.68 -2.52 3.03
C ILE A 121 8.96 -3.36 2.99
N GLN A 122 9.59 -3.65 4.14
CA GLN A 122 10.77 -4.50 4.22
C GLN A 122 10.44 -6.00 4.28
N LEU A 123 9.15 -6.37 4.28
CA LEU A 123 8.67 -7.74 4.49
C LEU A 123 9.08 -8.35 5.84
N ASP A 124 9.35 -7.51 6.85
CA ASP A 124 9.83 -7.93 8.16
C ASP A 124 8.70 -7.90 9.20
N TYR A 125 7.95 -8.99 9.29
CA TYR A 125 6.80 -9.10 10.21
C TYR A 125 7.22 -9.69 11.56
N VAL A 126 7.91 -8.88 12.35
CA VAL A 126 8.44 -9.27 13.68
C VAL A 126 7.39 -9.28 14.80
N PHE A 127 6.17 -8.81 14.54
CA PHE A 127 5.11 -8.66 15.54
C PHE A 127 4.02 -9.73 15.43
N PRO A 128 3.42 -10.15 16.56
CA PRO A 128 2.29 -11.08 16.54
C PRO A 128 1.04 -10.38 16.00
N GLY A 129 0.63 -10.70 14.78
CA GLY A 129 -0.60 -10.21 14.19
C GLY A 129 -0.48 -9.91 12.69
N SER A 130 -1.62 -9.65 12.05
CA SER A 130 -1.63 -9.17 10.68
C SER A 130 -1.35 -7.67 10.66
N PHE A 131 -0.41 -7.24 9.81
CA PHE A 131 -0.14 -5.81 9.56
C PHE A 131 -1.43 -5.05 9.24
N TYR A 132 -2.31 -5.62 8.42
CA TYR A 132 -3.44 -4.91 7.85
C TYR A 132 -4.45 -4.42 8.90
N PRO A 133 -5.02 -5.25 9.80
CA PRO A 133 -5.89 -4.77 10.87
C PRO A 133 -5.18 -3.83 11.85
N LEU A 134 -3.91 -4.13 12.18
CA LEU A 134 -3.13 -3.35 13.13
C LEU A 134 -2.91 -1.92 12.64
N HIS A 135 -2.41 -1.79 11.41
CA HIS A 135 -2.16 -0.51 10.76
C HIS A 135 -3.46 0.25 10.47
N PHE A 136 -4.55 -0.44 10.10
CA PHE A 136 -5.85 0.20 9.89
C PHE A 136 -6.41 0.86 11.16
N TYR A 137 -6.45 0.13 12.27
CA TYR A 137 -6.97 0.67 13.52
C TYR A 137 -6.02 1.68 14.15
N GLY A 138 -4.71 1.43 14.10
CA GLY A 138 -3.70 2.37 14.54
C GLY A 138 -3.80 3.70 13.79
N ALA A 139 -4.03 3.68 12.48
CA ALA A 139 -4.19 4.89 11.67
C ALA A 139 -5.38 5.73 12.14
N TRP A 140 -6.53 5.12 12.43
CA TRP A 140 -7.69 5.83 12.95
C TRP A 140 -7.45 6.45 14.34
N VAL A 141 -6.85 5.68 15.25
CA VAL A 141 -6.50 6.18 16.60
C VAL A 141 -5.51 7.34 16.51
N PHE A 142 -4.45 7.17 15.71
CA PHE A 142 -3.42 8.18 15.49
C PHE A 142 -4.01 9.43 14.85
N PHE A 143 -4.79 9.30 13.79
CA PHE A 143 -5.33 10.44 13.06
C PHE A 143 -6.37 11.22 13.88
N ALA A 144 -7.20 10.53 14.68
CA ALA A 144 -8.11 11.20 15.61
C ALA A 144 -7.34 12.02 16.66
N ALA A 145 -6.28 11.45 17.25
CA ALA A 145 -5.42 12.16 18.19
C ALA A 145 -4.70 13.35 17.53
N PHE A 146 -4.27 13.18 16.28
CA PHE A 146 -3.63 14.21 15.47
C PHE A 146 -4.57 15.37 15.14
N LEU A 147 -5.82 15.10 14.74
CA LEU A 147 -6.81 16.15 14.49
C LEU A 147 -7.16 16.91 15.77
N ALA A 148 -7.37 16.20 16.88
CA ALA A 148 -7.61 16.83 18.18
C ALA A 148 -6.42 17.73 18.57
N HIS A 149 -5.18 17.25 18.42
CA HIS A 149 -3.99 18.03 18.70
C HIS A 149 -3.87 19.27 17.78
N ALA A 150 -4.11 19.10 16.47
CA ALA A 150 -4.05 20.18 15.51
C ALA A 150 -5.08 21.26 15.82
N ALA A 151 -6.32 20.88 16.13
CA ALA A 151 -7.38 21.81 16.51
C ALA A 151 -7.04 22.59 17.79
N LEU A 152 -6.55 21.91 18.83
CA LEU A 152 -6.17 22.54 20.10
C LEU A 152 -4.97 23.50 19.95
N LYS A 153 -4.01 23.20 19.07
CA LYS A 153 -2.82 24.04 18.85
C LYS A 153 -2.96 25.07 17.74
N LEU A 154 -4.05 25.04 16.96
CA LEU A 154 -4.28 25.96 15.85
C LEU A 154 -4.24 27.44 16.28
N PRO A 155 -4.90 27.88 17.37
CA PRO A 155 -4.86 29.29 17.78
C PRO A 155 -3.44 29.74 18.13
N THR A 156 -2.67 28.91 18.84
CA THR A 156 -1.27 29.20 19.18
C THR A 156 -0.39 29.26 17.95
N ALA A 157 -0.59 28.33 16.99
CA ALA A 157 0.15 28.33 15.74
C ALA A 157 -0.13 29.58 14.90
N VAL A 158 -1.40 30.00 14.81
CA VAL A 158 -1.80 31.22 14.08
C VAL A 158 -1.23 32.48 14.74
N ARG A 159 -1.26 32.58 16.07
CA ARG A 159 -0.62 33.70 16.79
C ARG A 159 0.89 33.75 16.51
N ALA A 160 1.58 32.63 16.65
CA ALA A 160 3.02 32.53 16.38
C ALA A 160 3.41 32.78 14.91
N LEU A 161 2.48 32.63 13.96
CA LEU A 161 2.68 32.98 12.54
C LEU A 161 2.42 34.47 12.27
N ARG A 162 1.53 35.11 13.04
CA ARG A 162 1.14 36.52 12.87
C ARG A 162 2.05 37.48 13.65
N GLU A 163 2.54 37.06 14.81
CA GLU A 163 3.43 37.84 15.67
C GLU A 163 4.89 37.52 15.31
N ARG A 164 5.73 38.55 15.11
CA ARG A 164 7.19 38.36 15.11
C ARG A 164 7.59 37.83 16.49
N PRO A 165 8.52 36.87 16.60
CA PRO A 165 8.80 36.24 17.89
C PRO A 165 9.49 37.24 18.81
N ASP A 166 8.73 37.87 19.70
CA ASP A 166 9.28 38.51 20.87
C ASP A 166 9.92 37.45 21.76
N ALA A 167 11.11 37.76 22.28
CA ALA A 167 11.93 36.92 23.14
C ALA A 167 11.35 36.73 24.55
N GLY A 168 10.02 36.68 24.69
CA GLY A 168 9.31 36.39 25.93
C GLY A 168 8.98 34.91 25.98
N GLY A 169 9.88 34.10 26.54
CA GLY A 169 9.61 32.69 26.83
C GLY A 169 8.45 32.57 27.82
N GLY A 170 7.27 32.17 27.31
CA GLY A 170 6.14 31.80 28.17
C GLY A 170 6.54 30.71 29.16
N ALA A 171 5.95 30.75 30.35
CA ALA A 171 6.23 29.97 31.57
C ALA A 171 6.15 28.43 31.47
N ASP A 172 6.19 27.87 30.26
CA ASP A 172 6.01 26.44 29.93
C ASP A 172 7.20 25.87 29.14
N SER A 173 8.35 26.57 29.16
CA SER A 173 9.55 26.14 28.46
C SER A 173 10.31 25.10 29.30
N LEU A 174 10.36 23.85 28.84
CA LEU A 174 11.24 22.81 29.37
C LEU A 174 12.70 23.08 29.00
N VAL A 175 13.22 24.22 29.45
CA VAL A 175 14.63 24.59 29.30
C VAL A 175 15.37 24.02 30.50
N SER A 176 16.46 23.30 30.23
CA SER A 176 17.34 22.82 31.31
C SER A 176 17.75 24.00 32.19
N PRO A 177 17.64 23.92 33.52
CA PRO A 177 18.13 24.97 34.43
C PRO A 177 19.62 25.26 34.26
N ARG A 178 20.39 24.29 33.75
CA ARG A 178 21.80 24.41 33.37
C ARG A 178 21.99 23.80 31.99
N PRO A 179 21.75 24.54 30.89
CA PRO A 179 21.94 24.01 29.56
C PRO A 179 23.45 23.85 29.30
N ALA A 180 23.85 22.66 28.83
CA ALA A 180 25.18 22.50 28.26
C ALA A 180 25.32 23.36 27.00
N PRO A 181 26.55 23.70 26.56
CA PRO A 181 26.77 24.38 25.29
C PRO A 181 26.08 23.64 24.14
N PRO A 182 25.39 24.35 23.23
CA PRO A 182 24.71 23.70 22.11
C PRO A 182 25.74 23.03 21.20
N THR A 183 25.59 21.72 21.01
CA THR A 183 26.44 20.94 20.08
C THR A 183 26.06 21.13 18.62
N VAL A 184 24.82 21.60 18.34
CA VAL A 184 24.28 21.81 16.99
C VAL A 184 23.50 23.13 16.95
N SER A 185 23.72 23.93 15.89
CA SER A 185 22.95 25.15 15.65
C SER A 185 21.53 24.84 15.17
N ARG A 186 20.57 25.75 15.37
CA ARG A 186 19.20 25.57 14.82
C ARG A 186 19.21 25.34 13.31
N ARG A 187 20.03 26.09 12.56
CA ARG A 187 20.20 25.91 11.11
C ARG A 187 20.79 24.53 10.80
N GLY A 188 21.77 24.06 11.57
CA GLY A 188 22.34 22.71 11.44
C GLY A 188 21.31 21.62 11.68
N ALA A 189 20.47 21.75 12.72
CA ALA A 189 19.40 20.79 13.01
C ALA A 189 18.35 20.75 11.88
N PHE A 190 17.91 21.90 11.37
CA PHE A 190 17.00 21.95 10.22
C PHE A 190 17.65 21.41 8.95
N GLY A 191 18.94 21.69 8.73
CA GLY A 191 19.72 21.15 7.63
C GLY A 191 19.83 19.63 7.68
N LEU A 192 20.05 19.04 8.86
CA LEU A 192 20.10 17.61 9.06
C LEU A 192 18.75 16.94 8.78
N VAL A 193 17.66 17.50 9.32
CA VAL A 193 16.30 16.96 9.11
C VAL A 193 15.88 17.09 7.66
N GLY A 194 16.06 18.27 7.06
CA GLY A 194 15.71 18.52 5.66
C GLY A 194 16.57 17.70 4.71
N GLY A 195 17.89 17.65 4.93
CA GLY A 195 18.83 16.85 4.16
C GLY A 195 18.57 15.35 4.27
N GLY A 196 18.28 14.84 5.47
CA GLY A 196 17.89 13.44 5.67
C GLY A 196 16.58 13.10 4.98
N SER A 197 15.58 13.98 5.06
CA SER A 197 14.29 13.79 4.37
C SER A 197 14.48 13.80 2.85
N LEU A 198 15.26 14.74 2.32
CA LEU A 198 15.59 14.82 0.89
C LEU A 198 16.37 13.59 0.42
N LEU A 199 17.34 13.11 1.21
CA LEU A 199 18.08 11.89 0.91
C LEU A 199 17.15 10.69 0.80
N LEU A 200 16.26 10.50 1.78
CA LEU A 200 15.28 9.41 1.76
C LEU A 200 14.36 9.53 0.56
N PHE A 201 13.86 10.73 0.24
CA PHE A 201 13.04 10.95 -0.94
C PHE A 201 13.78 10.56 -2.23
N LEU A 202 14.98 11.10 -2.45
CA LEU A 202 15.79 10.83 -3.65
C LEU A 202 16.15 9.35 -3.78
N THR A 203 16.37 8.66 -2.66
CA THR A 203 16.79 7.26 -2.63
C THR A 203 15.64 6.24 -2.64
N THR A 204 14.38 6.69 -2.63
CA THR A 204 13.21 5.81 -2.55
C THR A 204 12.15 6.11 -3.61
N ALA A 205 11.92 7.36 -3.99
CA ALA A 205 10.87 7.75 -4.94
C ALA A 205 10.98 7.04 -6.30
N GLY A 206 12.21 6.72 -6.72
CA GLY A 206 12.50 6.00 -7.96
C GLY A 206 11.77 4.64 -8.08
N GLN A 207 11.48 3.98 -6.95
CA GLN A 207 10.80 2.67 -6.97
C GLN A 207 9.35 2.75 -7.47
N SER A 208 8.69 3.89 -7.26
CA SER A 208 7.30 4.13 -7.65
C SER A 208 7.20 4.86 -8.99
N LEU A 209 8.17 5.73 -9.31
CA LEU A 209 8.20 6.47 -10.57
C LEU A 209 8.67 5.60 -11.74
N GLY A 210 9.58 4.65 -11.49
CA GLY A 210 10.13 3.78 -12.51
C GLY A 210 11.05 4.51 -13.50
N GLY A 211 11.21 3.92 -14.70
CA GLY A 211 12.04 4.48 -15.76
C GLY A 211 13.50 4.73 -15.33
N PRO A 212 14.16 5.78 -15.84
CA PRO A 212 15.52 6.13 -15.44
C PRO A 212 15.67 6.42 -13.94
N LEU A 213 14.61 6.93 -13.30
CA LEU A 213 14.61 7.27 -11.88
C LEU A 213 14.67 6.04 -10.98
N ARG A 214 14.31 4.84 -11.48
CA ARG A 214 14.41 3.62 -10.69
C ARG A 214 15.82 3.38 -10.15
N ARG A 215 16.86 3.80 -10.88
CA ARG A 215 18.26 3.67 -10.46
C ARG A 215 18.58 4.38 -9.15
N THR A 216 17.75 5.35 -8.75
CA THR A 216 17.92 6.05 -7.48
C THR A 216 17.33 5.28 -6.30
N ALA A 217 16.56 4.20 -6.52
CA ALA A 217 15.89 3.40 -5.49
C ALA A 217 16.86 2.52 -4.66
N LEU A 218 17.94 3.11 -4.16
CA LEU A 218 19.05 2.44 -3.47
C LEU A 218 18.66 1.84 -2.13
N LEU A 219 17.73 2.48 -1.42
CA LEU A 219 17.24 2.03 -0.11
C LEU A 219 15.87 1.35 -0.20
N ALA A 220 15.35 1.15 -1.42
CA ALA A 220 14.07 0.52 -1.64
C ALA A 220 14.21 -1.03 -1.64
N PRO A 221 13.23 -1.78 -1.10
CA PRO A 221 13.28 -3.25 -0.98
C PRO A 221 13.52 -3.99 -2.30
N ARG A 222 13.05 -3.43 -3.43
CA ARG A 222 13.19 -4.03 -4.77
C ARG A 222 14.31 -3.42 -5.61
N GLY A 223 15.18 -2.65 -4.95
CA GLY A 223 16.44 -2.15 -5.49
C GLY A 223 16.32 -1.29 -6.76
N PRO A 224 17.48 -0.87 -7.28
CA PRO A 224 17.56 0.08 -8.39
C PRO A 224 17.41 -0.54 -9.78
N ALA A 225 17.40 -1.86 -9.90
CA ALA A 225 17.49 -2.57 -11.17
C ALA A 225 16.41 -3.65 -11.37
N ASP A 226 16.23 -4.01 -12.64
CA ASP A 226 15.44 -5.14 -13.08
C ASP A 226 16.23 -6.43 -12.83
N PRO A 227 15.70 -7.39 -12.05
CA PRO A 227 16.48 -8.53 -11.54
C PRO A 227 17.22 -9.35 -12.60
N ASN A 228 16.62 -9.57 -13.78
CA ASN A 228 17.12 -10.57 -14.74
C ASN A 228 17.30 -10.06 -16.18
N GLY A 229 17.01 -8.78 -16.45
CA GLY A 229 16.93 -8.26 -17.82
C GLY A 229 15.90 -9.01 -18.70
N GLY A 230 15.77 -8.59 -19.96
CA GLY A 230 14.88 -9.23 -20.92
C GLY A 230 13.37 -9.10 -20.62
N PRO A 231 12.51 -9.82 -21.36
CA PRO A 231 11.05 -9.66 -21.30
C PRO A 231 10.43 -9.96 -19.93
N SER A 232 11.03 -10.86 -19.14
CA SER A 232 10.60 -11.19 -17.77
C SER A 232 11.41 -10.46 -16.68
N GLY A 233 12.19 -9.45 -17.05
CA GLY A 233 13.18 -8.82 -16.18
C GLY A 233 12.66 -7.94 -15.06
N PHE A 234 11.36 -7.65 -15.00
CA PHE A 234 10.78 -6.73 -14.02
C PHE A 234 10.54 -7.35 -12.64
N GLN A 235 10.25 -6.51 -11.65
CA GLN A 235 10.20 -6.87 -10.23
C GLN A 235 9.17 -7.96 -9.92
N ILE A 236 9.57 -8.87 -9.03
CA ILE A 236 8.76 -9.99 -8.52
C ILE A 236 8.48 -9.75 -7.04
N ASN A 237 7.22 -9.85 -6.62
CA ASN A 237 6.86 -9.77 -5.20
C ASN A 237 7.24 -11.07 -4.45
N LYS A 238 6.66 -12.19 -4.87
CA LYS A 238 6.89 -13.54 -4.32
C LYS A 238 7.30 -14.48 -5.45
N THR A 239 8.33 -15.30 -5.26
CA THR A 239 8.75 -16.30 -6.25
C THR A 239 7.83 -17.53 -6.21
N ALA A 240 7.86 -18.34 -7.27
CA ALA A 240 7.19 -19.64 -7.33
C ALA A 240 7.70 -20.57 -6.24
N ALA A 241 9.02 -20.57 -6.01
CA ALA A 241 9.65 -21.33 -4.93
C ALA A 241 9.11 -20.93 -3.54
N TYR A 242 9.02 -19.63 -3.24
CA TYR A 242 8.44 -19.14 -1.99
C TYR A 242 6.97 -19.54 -1.81
N ALA A 243 6.21 -19.58 -2.91
CA ALA A 243 4.80 -19.96 -2.91
C ALA A 243 4.56 -21.48 -2.92
N GLY A 244 5.62 -22.29 -2.96
CA GLY A 244 5.54 -23.75 -3.04
C GLY A 244 4.97 -24.27 -4.36
N ILE A 245 5.13 -23.51 -5.45
CA ILE A 245 4.70 -23.90 -6.79
C ILE A 245 5.84 -24.64 -7.49
N THR A 246 5.57 -25.86 -7.91
CA THR A 246 6.53 -26.72 -8.62
C THR A 246 6.16 -26.83 -10.10
N PRO A 247 7.10 -27.18 -10.99
CA PRO A 247 6.81 -27.45 -12.39
C PRO A 247 5.72 -28.50 -12.61
N ALA A 248 5.57 -29.46 -11.68
CA ALA A 248 4.52 -30.47 -11.73
C ALA A 248 3.12 -29.88 -11.53
N ASP A 249 2.96 -28.88 -10.65
CA ASP A 249 1.67 -28.22 -10.41
C ASP A 249 1.19 -27.43 -11.65
N THR A 250 2.13 -26.97 -12.47
CA THR A 250 1.89 -26.14 -13.66
C THR A 250 2.04 -26.90 -14.98
N HIS A 251 2.31 -28.20 -14.93
CA HIS A 251 2.51 -29.04 -16.11
C HIS A 251 1.24 -29.05 -16.97
N GLU A 252 1.39 -29.13 -18.29
CA GLU A 252 0.26 -29.04 -19.22
C GLU A 252 -0.77 -30.17 -19.05
N ASP A 253 -0.36 -31.33 -18.53
CA ASP A 253 -1.26 -32.43 -18.21
C ASP A 253 -1.96 -32.27 -16.86
N ALA A 254 -1.32 -31.59 -15.91
CA ALA A 254 -1.82 -31.43 -14.55
C ALA A 254 -2.71 -30.19 -14.40
N TRP A 255 -2.28 -29.06 -14.97
CA TRP A 255 -2.95 -27.79 -14.78
C TRP A 255 -4.19 -27.64 -15.67
N ARG A 256 -5.31 -27.27 -15.06
CA ARG A 256 -6.53 -26.85 -15.76
C ARG A 256 -7.07 -25.60 -15.07
N LEU A 257 -7.40 -24.58 -15.85
CA LEU A 257 -8.18 -23.47 -15.35
C LEU A 257 -9.62 -23.96 -15.14
N VAL A 258 -10.09 -23.86 -13.90
CA VAL A 258 -11.50 -24.12 -13.58
C VAL A 258 -12.27 -22.81 -13.63
N VAL A 259 -13.25 -22.70 -14.51
CA VAL A 259 -14.12 -21.52 -14.61
C VAL A 259 -15.53 -21.94 -14.23
N THR A 260 -16.09 -21.30 -13.21
CA THR A 260 -17.41 -21.59 -12.65
C THR A 260 -18.29 -20.35 -12.78
N GLY A 261 -19.55 -20.51 -13.13
CA GLY A 261 -20.53 -19.43 -13.21
C GLY A 261 -21.96 -19.96 -13.31
N ARG A 262 -22.86 -19.13 -13.83
CA ARG A 262 -24.32 -19.39 -13.87
C ARG A 262 -24.72 -20.70 -14.56
N THR A 263 -24.06 -21.08 -15.67
CA THR A 263 -24.41 -22.29 -16.44
C THR A 263 -23.60 -23.53 -16.04
N GLY A 264 -22.77 -23.42 -15.01
CA GLY A 264 -21.98 -24.53 -14.47
C GLY A 264 -20.47 -24.28 -14.54
N THR A 265 -19.72 -25.36 -14.69
CA THR A 265 -18.25 -25.36 -14.59
C THR A 265 -17.62 -25.89 -15.86
N VAL A 266 -16.69 -25.11 -16.43
CA VAL A 266 -15.82 -25.54 -17.53
C VAL A 266 -14.37 -25.68 -17.04
N ARG A 267 -13.63 -26.61 -17.63
CA ARG A 267 -12.21 -26.83 -17.35
C ARG A 267 -11.41 -26.65 -18.63
N LEU A 268 -10.50 -25.69 -18.64
CA LEU A 268 -9.73 -25.30 -19.82
C LEU A 268 -8.25 -25.65 -19.61
N SER A 269 -7.67 -26.40 -20.53
CA SER A 269 -6.21 -26.52 -20.61
C SER A 269 -5.60 -25.22 -21.13
N ARG A 270 -4.29 -25.05 -20.93
CA ARG A 270 -3.57 -23.90 -21.50
C ARG A 270 -3.69 -23.87 -23.03
N ALA A 271 -3.56 -25.02 -23.68
CA ALA A 271 -3.78 -25.16 -25.13
C ALA A 271 -5.18 -24.70 -25.57
N ARG A 272 -6.23 -24.99 -24.79
CA ARG A 272 -7.59 -24.51 -25.10
C ARG A 272 -7.72 -23.00 -24.90
N LEU A 273 -7.08 -22.42 -23.88
CA LEU A 273 -7.06 -20.97 -23.68
C LEU A 273 -6.37 -20.24 -24.85
N LEU A 274 -5.32 -20.82 -25.43
CA LEU A 274 -4.62 -20.26 -26.60
C LEU A 274 -5.49 -20.25 -27.87
N GLN A 275 -6.54 -21.06 -27.92
CA GLN A 275 -7.51 -21.06 -29.02
C GLN A 275 -8.62 -20.02 -28.86
N LEU A 276 -8.74 -19.39 -27.69
CA LEU A 276 -9.67 -18.28 -27.48
C LEU A 276 -9.06 -16.96 -28.02
N PRO A 277 -9.89 -15.94 -28.32
CA PRO A 277 -9.38 -14.63 -28.69
C PRO A 277 -8.44 -14.07 -27.61
N LEU A 278 -7.19 -13.80 -28.00
CA LEU A 278 -6.19 -13.19 -27.13
C LEU A 278 -6.13 -11.68 -27.37
N HIS A 279 -6.11 -10.93 -26.27
CA HIS A 279 -6.05 -9.49 -26.24
C HIS A 279 -4.81 -9.02 -25.50
N SER A 280 -4.34 -7.82 -25.84
CA SER A 280 -3.16 -7.22 -25.21
C SER A 280 -3.51 -5.96 -24.43
N ALA A 281 -2.79 -5.73 -23.34
CA ALA A 281 -2.89 -4.51 -22.54
C ALA A 281 -1.52 -4.11 -21.99
N SER A 282 -1.20 -2.82 -22.05
CA SER A 282 -0.03 -2.25 -21.41
C SER A 282 -0.41 -1.81 -20.00
N LEU A 283 0.04 -2.54 -18.96
CA LEU A 283 -0.35 -2.30 -17.57
C LEU A 283 0.85 -2.41 -16.62
N PRO A 284 1.00 -1.49 -15.65
CA PRO A 284 1.99 -1.63 -14.61
C PRO A 284 1.54 -2.64 -13.55
N ILE A 285 2.49 -3.22 -12.83
CA ILE A 285 2.25 -3.80 -11.52
C ILE A 285 2.57 -2.73 -10.49
N ALA A 286 1.65 -2.46 -9.57
CA ALA A 286 1.84 -1.55 -8.45
C ALA A 286 1.65 -2.30 -7.15
N CYS A 287 2.72 -2.46 -6.38
CA CYS A 287 2.71 -3.22 -5.15
C CYS A 287 2.27 -2.35 -3.96
N VAL A 288 1.67 -2.99 -2.98
CA VAL A 288 1.27 -2.36 -1.70
C VAL A 288 2.50 -1.91 -0.90
N GLU A 289 3.67 -2.51 -1.16
CA GLU A 289 4.96 -2.10 -0.60
C GLU A 289 5.50 -0.78 -1.21
N GLY A 290 4.78 -0.17 -2.17
CA GLY A 290 5.11 1.14 -2.75
C GLY A 290 5.94 1.10 -4.04
N TRP A 291 6.56 -0.03 -4.38
CA TRP A 291 7.24 -0.19 -5.66
C TRP A 291 6.27 -0.51 -6.80
N SER A 292 6.67 -0.14 -8.01
CA SER A 292 5.93 -0.49 -9.22
C SER A 292 6.86 -0.79 -10.39
N THR A 293 6.28 -1.37 -11.45
CA THR A 293 6.95 -1.58 -12.73
C THR A 293 6.59 -0.47 -13.71
N ALA A 294 7.39 -0.34 -14.77
CA ALA A 294 6.90 0.27 -15.99
C ALA A 294 5.69 -0.52 -16.52
N ASP A 295 4.96 0.06 -17.47
CA ASP A 295 3.85 -0.66 -18.08
C ASP A 295 4.40 -1.85 -18.87
N GLN A 296 3.97 -3.06 -18.52
CA GLN A 296 4.36 -4.30 -19.20
C GLN A 296 3.30 -4.66 -20.24
N TRP A 297 3.71 -5.25 -21.34
CA TRP A 297 2.80 -5.67 -22.41
C TRP A 297 2.25 -7.07 -22.15
N TRP A 298 1.09 -7.14 -21.52
CA TRP A 298 0.41 -8.39 -21.19
C TRP A 298 -0.44 -8.87 -22.36
N ARG A 299 -0.52 -10.19 -22.56
CA ARG A 299 -1.42 -10.80 -23.54
C ARG A 299 -2.11 -12.05 -22.99
N GLY A 300 -3.42 -12.17 -23.20
CA GLY A 300 -4.23 -13.25 -22.67
C GLY A 300 -5.72 -13.13 -23.00
N VAL A 301 -6.55 -13.96 -22.36
CA VAL A 301 -8.01 -13.96 -22.56
C VAL A 301 -8.64 -12.89 -21.64
N ARG A 302 -9.61 -12.11 -22.12
CA ARG A 302 -10.29 -11.13 -21.25
C ARG A 302 -11.13 -11.84 -20.20
N LEU A 303 -11.17 -11.26 -18.99
CA LEU A 303 -11.97 -11.84 -17.90
C LEU A 303 -13.46 -11.90 -18.24
N ARG A 304 -14.00 -10.87 -18.88
CA ARG A 304 -15.39 -10.86 -19.36
C ARG A 304 -15.72 -11.97 -20.37
N ASP A 305 -14.75 -12.34 -21.21
CA ASP A 305 -14.95 -13.37 -22.24
C ASP A 305 -14.95 -14.76 -21.57
N LEU A 306 -14.14 -14.96 -20.52
CA LEU A 306 -14.22 -16.16 -19.65
C LEU A 306 -15.54 -16.22 -18.88
N ALA A 307 -16.07 -15.10 -18.42
CA ALA A 307 -17.37 -15.03 -17.76
C ALA A 307 -18.52 -15.45 -18.71
N ALA A 308 -18.46 -15.02 -19.98
CA ALA A 308 -19.43 -15.39 -21.00
C ALA A 308 -19.49 -16.92 -21.22
N LEU A 309 -18.35 -17.63 -21.19
CA LEU A 309 -18.31 -19.10 -21.31
C LEU A 309 -19.14 -19.85 -20.26
N VAL A 310 -19.38 -19.22 -19.11
CA VAL A 310 -20.17 -19.78 -18.01
C VAL A 310 -21.47 -19.01 -17.77
N GLY A 311 -22.01 -18.43 -18.85
CA GLY A 311 -23.36 -17.89 -18.91
C GLY A 311 -23.49 -16.46 -18.41
N HIS A 312 -22.45 -15.62 -18.54
CA HIS A 312 -22.51 -14.18 -18.27
C HIS A 312 -22.30 -13.33 -19.54
N ASP A 313 -23.07 -13.61 -20.60
CA ASP A 313 -22.93 -12.96 -21.92
C ASP A 313 -23.30 -11.45 -21.93
N GLY A 314 -23.94 -10.97 -20.87
CA GLY A 314 -24.34 -9.57 -20.69
C GLY A 314 -23.39 -8.80 -19.78
N ALA A 315 -23.86 -8.43 -18.59
CA ALA A 315 -23.05 -7.76 -17.59
C ALA A 315 -22.09 -8.77 -16.91
N ALA A 316 -20.81 -8.41 -16.86
CA ALA A 316 -19.82 -9.18 -16.11
C ALA A 316 -20.16 -9.16 -14.62
N PRO A 317 -20.17 -10.30 -13.93
CA PRO A 317 -20.36 -10.34 -12.48
C PRO A 317 -19.03 -10.05 -11.77
N ASP A 318 -19.08 -9.93 -10.44
CA ASP A 318 -17.88 -10.06 -9.61
C ASP A 318 -17.25 -11.45 -9.79
N VAL A 319 -15.95 -11.59 -9.53
CA VAL A 319 -15.25 -12.88 -9.63
C VAL A 319 -14.35 -13.12 -8.42
N LEU A 320 -14.39 -14.35 -7.90
CA LEU A 320 -13.39 -14.86 -6.97
C LEU A 320 -12.29 -15.58 -7.76
N VAL A 321 -11.06 -15.12 -7.59
CA VAL A 321 -9.86 -15.68 -8.21
C VAL A 321 -9.12 -16.50 -7.16
N GLU A 322 -8.76 -17.74 -7.49
CA GLU A 322 -7.98 -18.61 -6.63
C GLU A 322 -6.68 -19.04 -7.29
N SER A 323 -5.59 -19.02 -6.53
CA SER A 323 -4.25 -19.46 -6.92
C SER A 323 -4.00 -20.92 -6.53
N LEU A 324 -3.07 -21.58 -7.23
CA LEU A 324 -2.46 -22.83 -6.80
C LEU A 324 -1.65 -22.71 -5.50
N GLN A 325 -1.31 -21.49 -5.08
CA GLN A 325 -0.49 -21.25 -3.90
C GLN A 325 -1.08 -21.91 -2.64
N ARG A 326 -0.27 -22.71 -1.96
CA ARG A 326 -0.72 -23.61 -0.87
C ARG A 326 -0.91 -22.90 0.47
N HIS A 327 -0.22 -21.80 0.71
CA HIS A 327 -0.24 -21.06 1.98
C HIS A 327 -0.21 -19.54 1.79
N GLY A 328 -0.61 -18.77 2.81
CA GLY A 328 -0.53 -17.30 2.81
C GLY A 328 -1.84 -16.59 2.42
N ALA A 329 -1.94 -15.32 2.80
CA ALA A 329 -3.17 -14.54 2.72
C ALA A 329 -3.65 -14.24 1.29
N PHE A 330 -2.73 -14.11 0.33
CA PHE A 330 -3.03 -13.68 -1.05
C PHE A 330 -3.26 -14.84 -2.04
N ARG A 331 -3.68 -16.01 -1.54
CA ARG A 331 -4.09 -17.15 -2.39
C ARG A 331 -5.44 -16.94 -3.08
N ARG A 332 -6.22 -15.97 -2.62
CA ARG A 332 -7.53 -15.61 -3.15
C ARG A 332 -7.65 -14.10 -3.26
N ALA A 333 -8.35 -13.63 -4.29
CA ALA A 333 -8.69 -12.23 -4.48
C ALA A 333 -10.08 -12.14 -5.12
N ALA A 334 -10.91 -11.20 -4.66
CA ALA A 334 -12.17 -10.88 -5.30
C ALA A 334 -12.01 -9.62 -6.16
N LEU A 335 -12.50 -9.67 -7.39
CA LEU A 335 -12.56 -8.53 -8.30
C LEU A 335 -14.01 -8.11 -8.51
N ARG A 336 -14.24 -6.80 -8.56
CA ARG A 336 -15.55 -6.24 -8.86
C ARG A 336 -15.93 -6.41 -10.34
N ALA A 337 -17.23 -6.39 -10.60
CA ALA A 337 -17.83 -6.45 -11.93
C ALA A 337 -17.22 -5.46 -12.94
N ASP A 338 -16.93 -4.22 -12.53
CA ASP A 338 -16.29 -3.20 -13.38
C ASP A 338 -14.83 -3.55 -13.72
N GLN A 339 -14.09 -4.13 -12.77
CA GLN A 339 -12.76 -4.67 -13.01
C GLN A 339 -12.82 -5.88 -13.97
N VAL A 340 -13.83 -6.75 -13.86
CA VAL A 340 -14.02 -7.88 -14.79
C VAL A 340 -14.41 -7.39 -16.19
N ALA A 341 -15.27 -6.38 -16.28
CA ALA A 341 -15.80 -5.83 -17.53
C ALA A 341 -14.76 -5.03 -18.33
N ASP A 342 -13.72 -4.49 -17.68
CA ASP A 342 -12.72 -3.65 -18.35
C ASP A 342 -12.01 -4.45 -19.47
N PRO A 343 -11.96 -3.94 -20.71
CA PRO A 343 -11.39 -4.65 -21.84
C PRO A 343 -9.87 -4.91 -21.74
N ARG A 344 -9.20 -4.31 -20.75
CA ARG A 344 -7.77 -4.50 -20.44
C ARG A 344 -7.53 -5.50 -19.31
N SER A 345 -8.58 -5.99 -18.67
CA SER A 345 -8.48 -7.02 -17.62
C SER A 345 -8.36 -8.39 -18.26
N LEU A 346 -7.22 -9.06 -18.01
CA LEU A 346 -6.84 -10.30 -18.68
C LEU A 346 -6.53 -11.41 -17.67
N LEU A 347 -6.88 -12.63 -18.04
CA LEU A 347 -6.10 -13.80 -17.67
C LEU A 347 -4.91 -13.88 -18.64
N ALA A 348 -3.80 -13.25 -18.25
CA ALA A 348 -2.58 -13.18 -19.04
C ALA A 348 -1.87 -14.55 -19.09
N LEU A 349 -1.37 -14.88 -20.28
CA LEU A 349 -0.58 -16.08 -20.60
C LEU A 349 0.83 -15.73 -21.08
N TYR A 350 1.02 -14.48 -21.53
CA TYR A 350 2.28 -13.92 -22.02
C TYR A 350 2.52 -12.54 -21.42
N VAL A 351 3.80 -12.16 -21.34
CA VAL A 351 4.25 -10.81 -21.01
C VAL A 351 5.45 -10.43 -21.88
N ASN A 352 5.42 -9.23 -22.44
CA ASN A 352 6.50 -8.66 -23.26
C ASN A 352 6.95 -9.58 -24.42
N GLY A 353 6.01 -10.31 -25.01
CA GLY A 353 6.27 -11.21 -26.15
C GLY A 353 6.62 -12.65 -25.76
N GLU A 354 6.89 -12.92 -24.48
CA GLU A 354 7.29 -14.24 -23.97
C GLU A 354 6.19 -14.89 -23.13
N GLU A 355 6.26 -16.21 -22.97
CA GLU A 355 5.43 -16.89 -21.98
C GLU A 355 5.74 -16.37 -20.58
N LEU A 356 4.74 -16.39 -19.69
CA LEU A 356 4.99 -16.08 -18.28
C LEU A 356 6.07 -17.02 -17.75
N SER A 357 7.07 -16.45 -17.06
CA SER A 357 7.99 -17.23 -16.24
C SER A 357 7.26 -17.82 -15.03
N ALA A 358 7.87 -18.83 -14.38
CA ALA A 358 7.34 -19.41 -13.15
C ALA A 358 7.06 -18.32 -12.09
N ASP A 359 7.99 -17.38 -11.90
CA ASP A 359 7.86 -16.30 -10.93
C ASP A 359 6.85 -15.23 -11.31
N HIS A 360 6.58 -15.05 -12.61
CA HIS A 360 5.54 -14.13 -13.09
C HIS A 360 4.15 -14.76 -13.16
N GLY A 361 4.02 -16.04 -12.81
CA GLY A 361 2.73 -16.71 -12.63
C GLY A 361 2.37 -17.71 -13.72
N HIS A 362 3.34 -18.29 -14.44
CA HIS A 362 3.10 -19.42 -15.33
C HIS A 362 2.22 -20.49 -14.64
N PRO A 363 1.16 -21.04 -15.28
CA PRO A 363 0.81 -20.91 -16.69
C PRO A 363 -0.11 -19.72 -17.02
N ALA A 364 -0.70 -19.09 -16.00
CA ALA A 364 -1.65 -18.00 -16.15
C ALA A 364 -1.70 -17.10 -14.90
N ARG A 365 -1.86 -15.79 -15.12
CA ARG A 365 -2.08 -14.80 -14.06
C ARG A 365 -3.26 -13.88 -14.40
N VAL A 366 -3.89 -13.32 -13.38
CA VAL A 366 -4.77 -12.17 -13.54
C VAL A 366 -3.94 -10.89 -13.62
N ILE A 367 -4.32 -9.99 -14.52
CA ILE A 367 -3.85 -8.60 -14.55
C ILE A 367 -5.04 -7.67 -14.79
N VAL A 368 -5.20 -6.67 -13.93
CA VAL A 368 -6.30 -5.71 -13.94
C VAL A 368 -5.74 -4.29 -13.80
N PRO A 369 -6.30 -3.30 -14.53
CA PRO A 369 -5.83 -1.93 -14.48
C PRO A 369 -6.11 -1.27 -13.12
N ALA A 370 -5.22 -0.35 -12.72
CA ALA A 370 -5.38 0.47 -11.52
C ALA A 370 -5.57 -0.30 -10.20
N ALA A 371 -5.25 -1.61 -10.14
CA ALA A 371 -5.47 -2.41 -8.94
C ALA A 371 -4.19 -2.59 -8.11
N PRO A 372 -4.33 -2.84 -6.79
CA PRO A 372 -3.24 -3.36 -5.99
C PRO A 372 -2.64 -4.65 -6.57
N GLY A 373 -1.33 -4.79 -6.49
CA GLY A 373 -0.59 -5.96 -6.98
C GLY A 373 -1.12 -7.29 -6.42
N VAL A 374 -1.66 -7.27 -5.20
CA VAL A 374 -2.26 -8.44 -4.53
C VAL A 374 -3.53 -8.96 -5.23
N LEU A 375 -4.24 -8.11 -5.98
CA LEU A 375 -5.41 -8.52 -6.78
C LEU A 375 -5.02 -9.09 -8.16
N ASN A 376 -3.75 -8.97 -8.55
CA ASN A 376 -3.20 -9.50 -9.80
C ASN A 376 -2.66 -10.92 -9.59
N THR A 377 -3.54 -11.83 -9.18
CA THR A 377 -3.24 -13.18 -8.70
C THR A 377 -2.43 -13.98 -9.72
N LYS A 378 -1.38 -14.67 -9.24
CA LYS A 378 -0.51 -15.54 -10.04
C LYS A 378 -0.88 -17.00 -9.87
N TRP A 379 -0.44 -17.85 -10.80
CA TRP A 379 -0.69 -19.31 -10.78
C TRP A 379 -2.18 -19.61 -10.64
N VAL A 380 -3.00 -18.94 -11.45
CA VAL A 380 -4.46 -19.00 -11.32
C VAL A 380 -4.95 -20.41 -11.56
N ALA A 381 -5.75 -20.94 -10.63
CA ALA A 381 -6.34 -22.26 -10.69
C ALA A 381 -7.85 -22.20 -10.95
N ARG A 382 -8.55 -21.23 -10.33
CA ARG A 382 -10.00 -21.08 -10.44
C ARG A 382 -10.44 -19.64 -10.61
N LEU A 383 -11.48 -19.46 -11.41
CA LEU A 383 -12.31 -18.27 -11.49
C LEU A 383 -13.76 -18.65 -11.19
N THR A 384 -14.34 -18.09 -10.15
CA THR A 384 -15.76 -18.29 -9.79
C THR A 384 -16.50 -16.97 -9.99
N PHE A 385 -17.29 -16.90 -11.06
CA PHE A 385 -18.06 -15.72 -11.44
C PHE A 385 -19.42 -15.71 -10.74
N GLY A 386 -19.77 -14.58 -10.12
CA GLY A 386 -21.06 -14.37 -9.45
C GLY A 386 -21.19 -14.95 -8.04
N ASP A 387 -20.22 -15.73 -7.57
CA ASP A 387 -20.15 -16.22 -6.19
C ASP A 387 -18.77 -15.96 -5.59
N LEU A 388 -18.75 -15.23 -4.47
CA LEU A 388 -17.54 -14.76 -3.78
C LEU A 388 -17.32 -15.41 -2.41
N ARG A 389 -18.09 -16.47 -2.11
CA ARG A 389 -18.06 -17.18 -0.82
C ARG A 389 -16.82 -18.05 -0.64
#